data_AF-A0A9W9MZQ2-F1
#
_entry.id   AF-A0A9W9MZQ2-F1
#
_cell.length_a   1.000
_cell.length_b   1.000
_cell.length_c   1.000
_cell.angle_alpha   90.00
_cell.angle_beta   90.00
_cell.angle_gamma   90.00
#
_symmetry.space_group_name_H-M   'P 1'
#
loop_
_entity.id
_entity.type
_entity.pdbx_description
1 polymer ?
#
loop_
_entity_poly.entity_id
_entity_poly.type
_entity_poly.pdbx_seq_one_letter_code
_entity_poly.pdbx_strand_id
1 'polypeptide(L)'
;MSGIQPNNYIAARQAIEQAIINLRDCIDHREILANSPPVDPEEFDSLSGYIWDTRVGIAQQIRRFGDARSTAMLINFYHRLIGTMPDDDGYIP
;
A
#
# COMPACT_ATOMS: atom_id res chain seq x y z
N MET A 1 4.37 -20.88 -27.13
CA MET A 1 4.96 -20.80 -25.77
C MET A 1 5.32 -19.35 -25.50
N SER A 2 4.45 -18.60 -24.81
CA SER A 2 4.71 -17.18 -24.52
C SER A 2 5.53 -17.08 -23.24
N GLY A 3 6.82 -16.83 -23.39
CA GLY A 3 7.69 -16.55 -22.26
C GLY A 3 7.28 -15.21 -21.66
N ILE A 4 6.69 -15.23 -20.46
CA ILE A 4 6.46 -14.01 -19.68
C ILE A 4 7.83 -13.39 -19.43
N GLN A 5 8.10 -12.24 -20.05
CA GLN A 5 9.42 -11.64 -20.02
C GLN A 5 9.76 -11.13 -18.61
N PRO A 6 10.98 -11.37 -18.09
CA PRO A 6 11.43 -10.93 -16.77
C PRO A 6 11.20 -9.44 -16.49
N ASN A 7 11.22 -8.61 -17.55
CA ASN A 7 10.99 -7.17 -17.46
C ASN A 7 9.59 -6.78 -16.94
N ASN A 8 8.57 -7.62 -17.15
CA ASN A 8 7.22 -7.32 -16.69
C ASN A 8 7.09 -7.44 -15.16
N TYR A 9 7.78 -8.41 -14.55
CA TYR A 9 7.75 -8.57 -13.10
C TYR A 9 8.53 -7.44 -12.39
N ILE A 10 9.65 -6.98 -12.96
CA ILE A 10 10.40 -5.86 -12.37
C ILE A 10 9.53 -4.59 -12.38
N ALA A 11 8.94 -4.25 -13.53
CA ALA A 11 8.08 -3.08 -13.66
C ALA A 11 6.83 -3.17 -12.76
N ALA A 12 6.18 -4.34 -12.71
CA ALA A 12 5.03 -4.56 -11.83
C ALA A 12 5.39 -4.42 -10.35
N ARG A 13 6.56 -4.94 -9.93
CA ARG A 13 7.05 -4.79 -8.56
C ARG A 13 7.29 -3.33 -8.23
N GLN A 14 7.97 -2.59 -9.11
CA GLN A 14 8.25 -1.17 -8.94
C GLN A 14 6.98 -0.33 -8.85
N ALA A 15 5.94 -0.66 -9.61
CA ALA A 15 4.65 0.00 -9.52
C ALA A 15 4.00 -0.17 -8.13
N ILE A 16 4.08 -1.37 -7.55
CA ILE A 16 3.58 -1.62 -6.19
C ILE A 16 4.46 -0.94 -5.14
N GLU A 17 5.79 -0.95 -5.30
CA GLU A 17 6.70 -0.19 -4.42
C GLU A 17 6.33 1.31 -4.41
N GLN A 18 6.07 1.89 -5.58
CA GLN A 18 5.64 3.29 -5.67
C GLN A 18 4.28 3.53 -5.02
N ALA A 19 3.32 2.60 -5.18
CA ALA A 19 2.03 2.70 -4.51
C ALA A 19 2.16 2.68 -2.97
N ILE A 20 3.09 1.88 -2.44
CA ILE A 20 3.40 1.84 -1.00
C ILE A 20 4.00 3.17 -0.53
N ILE A 21 4.89 3.78 -1.31
CA ILE A 21 5.47 5.10 -0.99
C ILE A 21 4.36 6.17 -0.96
N ASN A 22 3.52 6.23 -1.99
CA ASN A 22 2.43 7.20 -2.04
C ASN A 22 1.44 7.01 -0.89
N LEU A 23 1.15 5.76 -0.50
CA LEU A 23 0.33 5.46 0.66
C LEU A 23 0.95 6.00 1.95
N ARG A 24 2.29 5.92 2.09
CA ARG A 24 2.98 6.50 3.24
C ARG A 24 2.80 8.02 3.29
N ASP A 25 2.95 8.70 2.15
CA ASP A 25 2.75 10.15 2.07
C ASP A 25 1.31 10.55 2.46
N CYS A 26 0.32 9.75 2.07
CA CYS A 26 -1.07 9.96 2.49
C CYS A 26 -1.26 9.81 4.01
N ILE A 27 -0.61 8.81 4.63
CA ILE A 27 -0.65 8.61 6.09
C ILE A 27 0.00 9.80 6.80
N ASP A 28 1.16 10.24 6.34
CA ASP A 28 1.85 11.41 6.91
C ASP A 28 1.00 12.68 6.74
N HIS A 29 0.33 12.86 5.59
CA HIS A 29 -0.60 13.96 5.38
C HIS A 29 -1.78 13.91 6.37
N ARG A 30 -2.39 12.73 6.57
CA ARG A 30 -3.47 12.56 7.54
C ARG A 30 -3.01 12.90 8.96
N GLU A 31 -1.79 12.51 9.34
CA GLU A 31 -1.21 12.88 10.64
C GLU A 31 -1.01 14.39 10.77
N ILE A 32 -0.57 15.08 9.71
CA ILE A 32 -0.45 16.54 9.69
C ILE A 32 -1.82 17.20 9.88
N LEU A 33 -2.86 16.74 9.16
CA LEU A 33 -4.23 17.27 9.28
C LEU A 33 -4.76 17.12 10.71
N ALA A 34 -4.59 15.96 11.33
CA ALA A 34 -5.01 15.73 12.72
C ALA A 34 -4.30 16.66 13.73
N ASN A 35 -3.06 17.05 13.44
CA ASN A 35 -2.24 17.89 14.31
C ASN A 35 -2.28 19.39 13.96
N SER A 36 -3.08 19.80 12.96
CA SER A 36 -3.13 21.20 12.48
C SER A 36 -4.53 21.81 12.68
N PRO A 37 -4.85 22.34 13.88
CA PRO A 37 -6.15 22.97 14.12
C PRO A 37 -6.35 24.26 13.31
N PRO A 38 -7.58 24.55 12.84
CA PRO A 38 -8.78 23.71 12.96
C PRO A 38 -8.72 22.51 11.99
N VAL A 39 -9.11 21.33 12.48
CA VAL A 39 -9.18 20.12 11.66
C VAL A 39 -10.40 20.19 10.76
N ASP A 40 -10.23 19.94 9.46
CA ASP A 40 -11.32 19.70 8.53
C ASP A 40 -11.78 18.24 8.64
N PRO A 41 -12.98 17.96 9.19
CA PRO A 41 -13.44 16.59 9.37
C PRO A 41 -13.77 15.89 8.05
N GLU A 42 -14.20 16.60 7.01
CA GLU A 42 -14.57 16.00 5.72
C GLU A 42 -13.32 15.52 4.99
N GLU A 43 -12.29 16.36 4.95
CA GLU A 43 -10.99 15.98 4.36
C GLU A 43 -10.36 14.82 5.14
N PHE A 44 -10.42 14.88 6.48
CA PHE A 44 -9.84 13.85 7.33
C PHE A 44 -10.51 12.48 7.13
N ASP A 45 -11.83 12.43 7.10
CA ASP A 45 -12.59 11.18 6.92
C ASP A 45 -12.41 10.62 5.50
N SER A 46 -12.46 11.48 4.48
CA SER A 46 -12.20 11.09 3.09
C SER A 46 -10.81 10.49 2.91
N LEU A 47 -9.79 11.15 3.47
CA LEU A 47 -8.40 10.66 3.41
C LEU A 47 -8.23 9.36 4.22
N SER A 48 -8.89 9.24 5.37
CA SER A 48 -8.89 8.01 6.18
C SER A 48 -9.46 6.82 5.41
N GLY A 49 -10.59 7.01 4.73
CA GLY A 49 -11.20 5.98 3.88
C GLY A 49 -10.29 5.60 2.70
N TYR A 50 -9.74 6.59 2.00
CA TYR A 50 -8.82 6.37 0.89
C TYR A 50 -7.57 5.58 1.31
N ILE A 51 -6.96 5.92 2.44
CA ILE A 51 -5.82 5.19 3.00
C ILE A 51 -6.20 3.73 3.26
N TRP A 52 -7.36 3.48 3.88
CA TRP A 52 -7.82 2.13 4.17
C TRP A 52 -8.00 1.28 2.91
N ASP A 53 -8.75 1.79 1.94
CA ASP A 53 -9.03 1.08 0.68
C ASP A 53 -7.73 0.80 -0.08
N THR A 54 -6.80 1.76 -0.06
CA THR A 54 -5.49 1.60 -0.70
C THR A 54 -4.64 0.54 0.02
N ARG A 55 -4.68 0.47 1.36
CA ARG A 55 -3.99 -0.59 2.13
C ARG A 55 -4.47 -1.98 1.71
N VAL A 56 -5.78 -2.17 1.63
CA VAL A 56 -6.40 -3.44 1.23
C VAL A 56 -6.05 -3.77 -0.23
N GLY A 57 -6.19 -2.79 -1.13
CA GLY A 57 -5.88 -2.96 -2.55
C GLY A 57 -4.42 -3.35 -2.81
N ILE A 58 -3.47 -2.75 -2.09
CA ILE A 58 -2.04 -3.10 -2.19
C ILE A 58 -1.81 -4.51 -1.62
N ALA A 59 -2.37 -4.84 -0.45
CA ALA A 59 -2.22 -6.17 0.15
C ALA A 59 -2.68 -7.29 -0.81
N GLN A 60 -3.82 -7.10 -1.47
CA GLN A 60 -4.33 -8.04 -2.47
C GLN A 60 -3.40 -8.15 -3.70
N GLN A 61 -2.85 -7.04 -4.19
CA GLN A 61 -1.91 -7.05 -5.31
C GLN A 61 -0.61 -7.79 -4.96
N ILE A 62 -0.08 -7.58 -3.75
CA ILE A 62 1.11 -8.29 -3.26
C ILE A 62 0.85 -9.80 -3.20
N ARG A 63 -0.29 -10.24 -2.65
CA ARG A 63 -0.65 -11.67 -2.59
C ARG A 63 -0.78 -12.32 -3.97
N ARG A 64 -1.30 -11.56 -4.94
CA ARG A 64 -1.56 -12.04 -6.31
C ARG A 64 -0.35 -11.88 -7.26
N PHE A 65 0.77 -11.37 -6.77
CA PHE A 65 1.92 -11.00 -7.61
C PHE A 65 2.54 -12.19 -8.37
N GLY A 66 2.41 -13.41 -7.84
CA GLY A 66 2.78 -14.66 -8.51
C GLY A 66 4.26 -15.06 -8.41
N ASP A 67 5.17 -14.12 -8.15
CA ASP A 67 6.58 -14.42 -7.84
C ASP A 67 6.84 -14.37 -6.33
N ALA A 68 7.24 -15.50 -5.73
CA ALA A 68 7.44 -15.64 -4.29
C ALA A 68 8.53 -14.70 -3.74
N ARG A 69 9.63 -14.51 -4.49
CA ARG A 69 10.73 -13.65 -4.05
C ARG A 69 10.30 -12.18 -4.02
N SER A 70 9.72 -11.69 -5.10
CA SER A 70 9.21 -10.31 -5.19
C SER A 70 8.09 -10.07 -4.18
N THR A 71 7.22 -11.06 -3.96
CA THR A 71 6.16 -11.00 -2.92
C THR A 71 6.78 -10.79 -1.55
N ALA A 72 7.78 -11.58 -1.16
CA ALA A 72 8.46 -11.41 0.13
C ALA A 72 9.15 -10.04 0.26
N MET A 73 9.76 -9.53 -0.82
CA MET A 73 10.35 -8.20 -0.84
C MET A 73 9.29 -7.10 -0.67
N LEU A 74 8.15 -7.20 -1.36
CA LEU A 74 7.04 -6.25 -1.26
C LEU A 74 6.40 -6.27 0.13
N ILE A 75 6.21 -7.45 0.74
CA ILE A 75 5.70 -7.57 2.11
C ILE A 75 6.65 -6.86 3.09
N ASN A 76 7.95 -7.15 2.99
CA ASN A 76 8.94 -6.51 3.86
C ASN A 76 8.98 -4.98 3.66
N PHE A 77 8.85 -4.53 2.40
CA PHE A 77 8.82 -3.11 2.08
C PHE A 77 7.57 -2.42 2.64
N TYR A 78 6.40 -3.04 2.47
CA TYR A 78 5.13 -2.60 3.06
C TYR A 78 5.24 -2.49 4.58
N HIS A 79 5.72 -3.55 5.25
CA HIS A 79 5.87 -3.55 6.71
C HIS A 79 6.80 -2.44 7.21
N ARG A 80 7.86 -2.14 6.47
CA ARG A 80 8.82 -1.10 6.85
C ARG A 80 8.24 0.31 6.75
N LEU A 81 7.43 0.59 5.72
CA LEU A 81 6.90 1.94 5.50
C LEU A 81 5.55 2.17 6.15
N ILE A 82 4.66 1.19 6.11
CA ILE A 82 3.25 1.32 6.51
C ILE A 82 2.96 0.62 7.84
N GLY A 83 3.66 -0.47 8.15
CA GLY A 83 3.37 -1.33 9.29
C GLY A 83 2.55 -2.56 8.89
N THR A 84 1.70 -3.08 9.78
CA THR A 84 1.01 -4.35 9.57
C THR A 84 0.14 -4.34 8.31
N MET A 85 0.37 -5.31 7.43
CA MET A 85 -0.45 -5.50 6.24
C MET A 85 -1.79 -6.15 6.62
N PRO A 86 -2.95 -5.58 6.22
CA PRO A 86 -4.25 -6.19 6.49
C PRO A 86 -4.36 -7.54 5.77
N ASP A 87 -5.13 -8.49 6.29
CA ASP A 87 -5.41 -9.80 5.70
C ASP A 87 -6.37 -9.73 4.49
N ASP A 88 -6.95 -10.86 4.04
CA ASP A 88 -7.86 -10.89 2.89
C ASP A 88 -9.23 -10.26 3.17
N ASP A 89 -9.64 -10.24 4.44
CA ASP A 89 -10.88 -9.63 4.91
C ASP A 89 -10.67 -8.16 5.31
N GLY A 90 -9.46 -7.65 5.11
CA GLY A 90 -9.06 -6.31 5.51
C GLY A 90 -8.72 -6.21 6.99
N TYR A 91 -8.67 -7.31 7.75
CA TYR A 91 -8.37 -7.25 9.18
C TYR A 91 -6.86 -7.06 9.42
N ILE A 92 -6.50 -6.15 10.32
CA ILE A 92 -5.11 -5.98 10.77
C ILE A 92 -4.96 -6.82 12.06
N PRO A 93 -4.18 -7.91 12.04
CA PRO A 93 -3.91 -8.71 13.23
C PRO A 93 -3.03 -8.01 14.27
#